data_AF-A0A8H3XFR9-F1
#
_entry.id   AF-A0A8H3XFR9-F1
#
_cell.length_a   1.000
_cell.length_b   1.000
_cell.length_c   1.000
_cell.angle_alpha   90.00
_cell.angle_beta   90.00
_cell.angle_gamma   90.00
#
_symmetry.space_group_name_H-M   'P 1'
#
loop_
_entity.id
_entity.type
_entity.pdbx_description
1 polymer ?
#
loop_
_entity_poly.entity_id
_entity_poly.type
_entity_poly.pdbx_seq_one_letter_code
_entity_poly.pdbx_strand_id
1 'polypeptide(L)'
;MTASYGFNGLYSGYFTHVLGTRNEIIDITDVEKSTFESRRQDRIKAENDKFDPDHYIADFMDVQEIKRLIKYKTNWAKLLKQIQAIKNNASVEDDKKSLCNDITESKSASIATNDENDIILKFTKKETSMMMNLPNKSYLIQNVNTIYFGLVDLLYVYSYNHRVYEGEITVESAWTIGKLSPTISCLEEFNSLEETIIALFRRSLAYPWRRNFELSEKCLGDVYILLKLGRRAILKVLLEMKDIFDHHDIYYAYSNIWLDDYCIWCQTKASDKFIRLLAHNIHHFKVPKSGIGWHLEEYEQLALEDQCEN
;
A
#
# COMPACT_ATOMS: atom_id res chain seq x y z
N MET A 1 20.54 4.17 24.68
CA MET A 1 20.55 4.38 23.22
C MET A 1 19.19 4.95 22.86
N THR A 2 19.14 5.99 22.02
CA THR A 2 17.88 6.47 21.44
C THR A 2 17.39 5.45 20.41
N ALA A 3 16.10 5.16 20.43
CA ALA A 3 15.50 4.25 19.47
C ALA A 3 15.65 4.78 18.03
N SER A 4 15.93 3.90 17.08
CA SER A 4 15.91 4.22 15.65
C SER A 4 14.59 3.78 15.00
N TYR A 5 14.17 4.52 13.98
CA TYR A 5 12.94 4.29 13.22
C TYR A 5 12.99 5.04 11.88
N GLY A 6 11.88 5.06 11.16
CA GLY A 6 11.81 5.65 9.82
C GLY A 6 12.53 4.80 8.79
N PHE A 7 12.65 5.33 7.57
CA PHE A 7 13.23 4.59 6.47
C PHE A 7 14.62 4.06 6.81
N ASN A 8 14.82 2.73 6.76
CA ASN A 8 16.09 2.05 7.06
C ASN A 8 16.67 2.43 8.45
N GLY A 9 15.81 2.73 9.43
CA GLY A 9 16.22 3.11 10.78
C GLY A 9 17.05 4.41 10.85
N LEU A 10 16.89 5.32 9.88
CA LEU A 10 17.73 6.52 9.76
C LEU A 10 17.34 7.65 10.72
N TYR A 11 16.20 7.55 11.40
CA TYR A 11 15.63 8.63 12.20
C TYR A 11 15.56 8.30 13.69
N SER A 12 15.69 9.34 14.50
CA SER A 12 15.47 9.35 15.95
C SER A 12 15.15 10.79 16.38
N GLY A 13 14.54 10.97 17.55
CA GLY A 13 14.24 12.29 18.12
C GLY A 13 13.04 13.05 17.53
N TYR A 14 12.47 12.62 16.40
CA TYR A 14 11.28 13.22 15.78
C TYR A 14 10.04 13.15 16.68
N PHE A 15 9.93 12.11 17.51
CA PHE A 15 8.75 11.87 18.36
C PHE A 15 8.99 12.23 19.84
N THR A 16 10.10 12.90 20.18
CA THR A 16 10.44 13.31 21.56
C THR A 16 9.31 14.08 22.24
N HIS A 17 8.60 14.92 21.50
CA HIS A 17 7.50 15.76 22.01
C HIS A 17 6.13 15.34 21.49
N VAL A 18 6.00 14.13 20.92
CA VAL A 18 4.75 13.70 20.27
C VAL A 18 3.57 13.67 21.22
N LEU A 19 3.78 13.35 22.51
CA LEU A 19 2.72 13.36 23.54
C LEU A 19 2.14 14.76 23.79
N GLY A 20 2.89 15.83 23.47
CA GLY A 20 2.41 17.21 23.50
C GLY A 20 1.70 17.63 22.21
N THR A 21 1.72 16.79 21.18
CA THR A 21 1.04 17.03 19.90
C THR A 21 -0.31 16.32 19.88
N ARG A 22 -1.24 16.78 19.05
CA ARG A 22 -2.51 16.07 18.78
C ARG A 22 -2.34 14.97 17.73
N ASN A 23 -1.23 14.24 17.78
CA ASN A 23 -0.96 13.19 16.82
C ASN A 23 -1.72 11.92 17.21
N GLU A 24 -2.80 11.61 16.47
CA GLU A 24 -3.66 10.45 16.71
C GLU A 24 -3.23 9.20 15.93
N ILE A 25 -2.23 9.33 15.05
CA ILE A 25 -1.72 8.23 14.21
C ILE A 25 -0.79 7.33 15.02
N ILE A 26 0.18 7.91 15.73
CA ILE A 26 1.16 7.14 16.51
C ILE A 26 0.47 6.32 17.61
N ASP A 27 0.76 5.02 17.66
CA ASP A 27 0.25 4.09 18.67
C ASP A 27 1.28 3.79 19.77
N ILE A 28 2.55 4.13 19.53
CA ILE A 28 3.65 3.86 20.46
C ILE A 28 3.80 5.01 21.44
N THR A 29 3.69 4.72 22.74
CA THR A 29 3.71 5.76 23.79
C THR A 29 5.10 6.38 24.02
N ASP A 30 6.14 5.55 24.15
CA ASP A 30 7.52 6.01 24.36
C ASP A 30 8.41 5.60 23.18
N VAL A 31 8.20 6.29 22.05
CA VAL A 31 8.90 5.99 20.79
C VAL A 31 10.42 5.98 20.97
N GLU A 32 10.97 6.98 21.66
CA GLU A 32 12.43 7.17 21.78
C GLU A 32 13.12 6.14 22.67
N LYS A 33 12.36 5.35 23.45
CA LYS A 33 12.87 4.23 24.27
C LYS A 33 12.38 2.86 23.80
N SER A 34 11.59 2.81 22.74
CA SER A 34 11.05 1.56 22.21
C SER A 34 12.08 0.74 21.42
N THR A 35 11.84 -0.56 21.32
CA THR A 35 12.58 -1.51 20.48
C THR A 35 11.67 -2.01 19.36
N PHE A 36 12.22 -2.67 18.34
CA PHE A 36 11.39 -3.27 17.29
C PHE A 36 10.43 -4.31 17.86
N GLU A 37 10.91 -5.12 18.81
CA GLU A 37 10.14 -6.14 19.50
C GLU A 37 9.03 -5.54 20.37
N SER A 38 9.34 -4.49 21.15
CA SER A 38 8.33 -3.85 21.99
C SER A 38 7.25 -3.17 21.15
N ARG A 39 7.62 -2.50 20.05
CA ARG A 39 6.64 -1.89 19.13
C ARG A 39 5.67 -2.90 18.55
N ARG A 40 6.16 -4.08 18.15
CA ARG A 40 5.34 -5.18 17.66
C ARG A 40 4.37 -5.68 18.74
N GLN A 41 4.85 -5.87 19.97
CA GLN A 41 4.01 -6.30 21.09
C GLN A 41 2.91 -5.28 21.40
N ASP A 42 3.28 -3.99 21.46
CA ASP A 42 2.37 -2.89 21.71
C ASP A 42 1.31 -2.80 20.60
N ARG A 43 1.70 -2.95 19.33
CA ARG A 43 0.78 -2.99 18.20
C ARG A 43 -0.23 -4.14 18.33
N ILE A 44 0.23 -5.37 18.55
CA ILE A 44 -0.66 -6.54 18.62
C ILE A 44 -1.66 -6.36 19.77
N LYS A 45 -1.19 -5.86 20.91
CA LYS A 45 -2.05 -5.54 22.06
C LYS A 45 -3.07 -4.46 21.69
N ALA A 46 -2.64 -3.34 21.12
CA ALA A 46 -3.53 -2.25 20.73
C ALA A 46 -4.57 -2.67 19.68
N GLU A 47 -4.19 -3.51 18.72
CA GLU A 47 -5.11 -4.08 17.73
C GLU A 47 -6.16 -4.99 18.39
N ASN A 48 -5.75 -5.84 19.34
CA ASN A 48 -6.70 -6.68 20.09
C ASN A 48 -7.65 -5.84 20.95
N ASP A 49 -7.14 -4.81 21.61
CA ASP A 49 -7.94 -3.91 22.44
C ASP A 49 -8.90 -3.05 21.58
N LYS A 50 -8.53 -2.78 20.33
CA LYS A 50 -9.31 -1.93 19.40
C LYS A 50 -10.35 -2.70 18.60
N PHE A 51 -10.13 -3.98 18.33
CA PHE A 51 -11.07 -4.80 17.56
C PHE A 51 -12.42 -4.89 18.26
N ASP A 52 -13.48 -4.71 17.48
CA ASP A 52 -14.85 -4.68 17.95
C ASP A 52 -15.67 -5.68 17.10
N PRO A 53 -16.06 -6.83 17.68
CA PRO A 53 -16.84 -7.85 16.99
C PRO A 53 -18.18 -7.31 16.47
N ASP A 54 -18.86 -6.46 17.23
CA ASP A 54 -20.20 -5.95 16.86
C ASP A 54 -20.10 -5.02 15.66
N HIS A 55 -19.07 -4.14 15.65
CA HIS A 55 -18.80 -3.30 14.48
C HIS A 55 -18.45 -4.15 13.27
N TYR A 56 -17.57 -5.15 13.43
CA TYR A 56 -17.20 -6.05 12.33
C TYR A 56 -18.44 -6.76 11.74
N ILE A 57 -19.32 -7.28 12.60
CA ILE A 57 -20.57 -7.92 12.19
C ILE A 57 -21.46 -6.91 11.45
N ALA A 58 -21.62 -5.69 11.96
CA ALA A 58 -22.42 -4.66 11.31
C ALA A 58 -21.94 -4.35 9.87
N ASP A 59 -20.64 -4.21 9.67
CA ASP A 59 -20.05 -3.98 8.34
C ASP A 59 -20.10 -5.23 7.44
N PHE A 60 -20.03 -6.43 8.00
CA PHE A 60 -20.27 -7.67 7.26
C PHE A 60 -21.71 -7.74 6.72
N MET A 61 -22.67 -7.25 7.50
CA MET A 61 -24.09 -7.23 7.16
C MET A 61 -24.50 -6.06 6.26
N ASP A 62 -23.71 -4.98 6.18
CA ASP A 62 -23.87 -3.90 5.21
C ASP A 62 -23.39 -4.31 3.81
N VAL A 63 -24.12 -5.27 3.25
CA VAL A 63 -23.82 -5.90 1.97
C VAL A 63 -23.87 -4.90 0.80
N GLN A 64 -24.67 -3.82 0.90
CA GLN A 64 -24.83 -2.88 -0.21
C GLN A 64 -23.60 -1.99 -0.37
N GLU A 65 -23.18 -1.35 0.71
CA GLU A 65 -22.05 -0.43 0.69
C GLU A 65 -20.74 -1.16 0.41
N ILE A 66 -20.50 -2.29 1.07
CA ILE A 66 -19.29 -3.09 0.85
C ILE A 66 -19.23 -3.59 -0.61
N LYS A 67 -20.34 -4.07 -1.18
CA LYS A 67 -20.37 -4.46 -2.60
C LYS A 67 -20.10 -3.30 -3.54
N ARG A 68 -20.51 -2.06 -3.21
CA ARG A 68 -20.16 -0.87 -3.99
C ARG A 68 -18.65 -0.67 -4.03
N LEU A 69 -18.00 -0.66 -2.87
CA LEU A 69 -16.55 -0.45 -2.73
C LEU A 69 -15.73 -1.58 -3.41
N ILE A 70 -16.19 -2.82 -3.33
CA ILE A 70 -15.55 -3.96 -3.99
C ILE A 70 -15.67 -3.89 -5.52
N LYS A 71 -16.84 -3.45 -6.03
CA LYS A 71 -17.10 -3.31 -7.46
C LYS A 71 -16.36 -2.13 -8.08
N TYR A 72 -16.08 -1.08 -7.30
CA TYR A 72 -15.33 0.09 -7.75
C TYR A 72 -14.04 -0.30 -8.49
N LYS A 73 -13.88 0.28 -9.67
CA LYS A 73 -12.71 0.06 -10.54
C LYS A 73 -11.78 1.26 -10.42
N THR A 74 -10.69 1.05 -9.69
CA THR A 74 -9.60 2.03 -9.57
C THR A 74 -9.09 2.45 -10.94
N ASN A 75 -8.65 3.71 -11.03
CA ASN A 75 -7.89 4.22 -12.17
C ASN A 75 -6.72 3.29 -12.54
N TRP A 76 -6.01 2.75 -11.55
CA TRP A 76 -4.91 1.80 -11.73
C TRP A 76 -5.34 0.48 -12.39
N ALA A 77 -6.47 -0.09 -11.98
CA ALA A 77 -7.02 -1.29 -12.60
C ALA A 77 -7.44 -1.04 -14.07
N LYS A 78 -8.05 0.12 -14.34
CA LYS A 78 -8.40 0.53 -15.71
C LYS A 78 -7.13 0.70 -16.56
N LEU A 79 -6.09 1.33 -16.00
CA LEU A 79 -4.82 1.55 -16.65
C LEU A 79 -4.10 0.25 -17.01
N LEU A 80 -4.03 -0.70 -16.07
CA LEU A 80 -3.40 -2.01 -16.32
C LEU A 80 -4.10 -2.74 -17.46
N LYS A 81 -5.44 -2.71 -17.51
CA LYS A 81 -6.21 -3.29 -18.62
C LYS A 81 -5.93 -2.61 -19.96
N GLN A 82 -5.81 -1.28 -19.98
CA GLN A 82 -5.45 -0.55 -21.20
C GLN A 82 -4.07 -0.97 -21.71
N ILE A 83 -3.08 -1.03 -20.83
CA ILE A 83 -1.72 -1.46 -21.18
C ILE A 83 -1.72 -2.91 -21.70
N GLN A 84 -2.46 -3.81 -21.06
CA GLN A 84 -2.58 -5.20 -21.51
C GLN A 84 -3.26 -5.32 -22.88
N ALA A 85 -4.32 -4.55 -23.12
CA ALA A 85 -5.01 -4.54 -24.42
C ALA A 85 -4.09 -4.04 -25.54
N ILE A 86 -3.30 -2.98 -25.30
CA ILE A 86 -2.33 -2.47 -26.27
C ILE A 86 -1.28 -3.53 -26.62
N LYS A 87 -0.72 -4.21 -25.60
CA LYS A 87 0.27 -5.29 -25.81
C LYS A 87 -0.30 -6.48 -26.59
N ASN A 88 -1.56 -6.83 -26.35
CA ASN A 88 -2.24 -7.90 -27.08
C ASN A 88 -2.52 -7.50 -28.54
N ASN A 89 -2.88 -6.24 -28.80
CA ASN A 89 -3.10 -5.77 -30.18
C ASN A 89 -1.79 -5.67 -30.98
N ALA A 90 -0.70 -5.21 -30.36
CA ALA A 90 0.62 -5.14 -30.99
C ALA A 90 1.15 -6.53 -31.39
N SER A 91 0.97 -7.54 -30.51
CA SER A 91 1.35 -8.93 -30.84
C SER A 91 0.52 -9.52 -31.99
N VAL A 92 -0.78 -9.19 -32.09
CA VAL A 92 -1.63 -9.63 -33.21
C VAL A 92 -1.29 -8.95 -34.54
N GLU A 93 -0.82 -7.69 -34.51
CA GLU A 93 -0.36 -6.98 -35.72
C GLU A 93 0.99 -7.52 -36.23
N ASP A 94 1.90 -7.90 -35.34
CA ASP A 94 3.17 -8.55 -35.71
C ASP A 94 2.95 -9.95 -36.32
N ASP A 95 2.02 -10.74 -35.76
CA ASP A 95 1.65 -12.05 -36.33
C ASP A 95 0.98 -11.93 -37.71
N LYS A 96 0.21 -10.86 -37.95
CA LYS A 96 -0.37 -10.59 -39.29
C LYS A 96 0.66 -10.11 -40.30
N LYS A 97 1.64 -9.30 -39.90
CA LYS A 97 2.77 -8.90 -40.77
C LYS A 97 3.69 -10.07 -41.11
N SER A 98 3.77 -11.09 -40.26
CA SER A 98 4.51 -12.32 -40.52
C SER A 98 3.83 -13.23 -41.56
N LEU A 99 2.54 -13.08 -41.82
CA LEU A 99 1.81 -13.88 -42.83
C LEU A 99 1.88 -13.30 -44.25
N CYS A 100 2.40 -12.09 -44.43
CA CYS A 100 2.44 -11.41 -45.73
C CYS A 100 3.70 -10.56 -45.96
N ASN A 101 4.87 -11.06 -45.59
CA ASN A 101 6.15 -10.52 -46.08
C ASN A 101 7.17 -11.63 -46.36
N ASP A 102 7.08 -12.18 -47.57
CA ASP A 102 8.26 -12.70 -48.24
C ASP A 102 9.07 -11.50 -48.76
N ILE A 103 10.33 -11.47 -48.31
CA ILE A 103 11.49 -10.76 -48.87
C ILE A 103 11.68 -9.27 -48.48
N THR A 104 12.90 -9.05 -47.97
CA THR A 104 13.70 -7.82 -47.79
C THR A 104 13.64 -7.02 -46.49
N GLU A 105 14.79 -7.10 -45.81
CA GLU A 105 15.45 -6.14 -44.92
C GLU A 105 15.04 -6.04 -43.45
N SER A 106 15.79 -6.83 -42.67
CA SER A 106 16.07 -6.73 -41.25
C SER A 106 16.40 -5.29 -40.78
N LYS A 107 15.45 -4.62 -40.13
CA LYS A 107 15.74 -3.55 -39.16
C LYS A 107 14.80 -3.59 -37.95
N SER A 108 15.43 -3.83 -36.79
CA SER A 108 15.09 -3.38 -35.43
C SER A 108 13.68 -3.67 -34.88
N ALA A 109 13.53 -4.86 -34.29
CA ALA A 109 12.48 -5.16 -33.31
C ALA A 109 13.13 -5.43 -31.94
N SER A 110 13.47 -4.39 -31.16
CA SER A 110 13.92 -4.56 -29.76
C SER A 110 13.95 -3.30 -28.87
N ILE A 111 13.12 -2.26 -29.10
CA ILE A 111 13.15 -1.04 -28.24
C ILE A 111 11.75 -0.53 -27.74
N ALA A 112 10.61 -0.95 -28.29
CA ALA A 112 9.35 -0.22 -28.09
C ALA A 112 8.58 -0.43 -26.76
N THR A 113 8.88 -1.44 -25.93
CA THR A 113 7.96 -1.80 -24.82
C THR A 113 8.07 -0.93 -23.55
N ASN A 114 9.17 -0.19 -23.36
CA ASN A 114 9.33 0.70 -22.20
C ASN A 114 8.80 2.11 -22.47
N ASP A 115 8.96 2.62 -23.70
CA ASP A 115 8.58 3.99 -24.05
C ASP A 115 7.06 4.24 -24.00
N GLU A 116 6.22 3.28 -24.42
CA GLU A 116 4.76 3.46 -24.40
C GLU A 116 4.17 3.44 -22.98
N ASN A 117 4.68 2.57 -22.09
CA ASN A 117 4.26 2.57 -20.69
C ASN A 117 4.66 3.89 -20.00
N ASP A 118 5.81 4.45 -20.38
CA ASP A 118 6.29 5.73 -19.87
C ASP A 118 5.46 6.92 -20.35
N ILE A 119 4.93 6.86 -21.59
CA ILE A 119 3.98 7.85 -22.12
C ILE A 119 2.64 7.79 -21.37
N ILE A 120 2.12 6.59 -21.13
CA ILE A 120 0.85 6.38 -20.42
C ILE A 120 0.96 6.80 -18.95
N LEU A 121 2.08 6.50 -18.29
CA LEU A 121 2.39 6.87 -16.91
C LEU A 121 3.27 8.14 -16.84
N LYS A 122 2.88 9.17 -17.58
CA LYS A 122 3.59 10.45 -17.54
C LYS A 122 3.37 11.16 -16.20
N PHE A 123 4.43 11.76 -15.66
CA PHE A 123 4.35 12.61 -14.48
C PHE A 123 3.75 13.98 -14.84
N THR A 124 2.88 14.47 -13.97
CA THR A 124 2.35 15.83 -14.02
C THR A 124 3.46 16.83 -13.68
N LYS A 125 3.18 18.12 -13.94
CA LYS A 125 4.11 19.19 -13.54
C LYS A 125 4.31 19.24 -12.02
N LYS A 126 3.24 19.01 -11.25
CA LYS A 126 3.28 18.95 -9.78
C LYS A 126 4.19 17.82 -9.31
N GLU A 127 3.97 16.60 -9.78
CA GLU A 127 4.79 15.42 -9.42
C GLU A 127 6.26 15.62 -9.81
N THR A 128 6.52 16.16 -11.01
CA THR A 128 7.89 16.47 -11.44
C THR A 128 8.56 17.47 -10.50
N SER A 129 7.84 18.53 -10.10
CA SER A 129 8.35 19.52 -9.14
C SER A 129 8.61 18.90 -7.77
N MET A 130 7.73 18.01 -7.29
CA MET A 130 7.94 17.31 -6.02
C MET A 130 9.20 16.45 -6.08
N MET A 131 9.40 15.69 -7.16
CA MET A 131 10.61 14.87 -7.34
C MET A 131 11.89 15.71 -7.37
N MET A 132 11.86 16.90 -7.97
CA MET A 132 13.01 17.82 -8.00
C MET A 132 13.35 18.40 -6.62
N ASN A 133 12.35 18.54 -5.74
CA ASN A 133 12.51 19.10 -4.40
C ASN A 133 12.91 18.06 -3.35
N LEU A 134 12.99 16.77 -3.71
CA LEU A 134 13.42 15.72 -2.79
C LEU A 134 14.90 15.90 -2.41
N PRO A 135 15.27 15.57 -1.16
CA PRO A 135 16.65 15.68 -0.72
C PRO A 135 17.56 14.70 -1.48
N ASN A 136 18.77 15.15 -1.82
CA ASN A 136 19.75 14.28 -2.47
C ASN A 136 20.42 13.37 -1.43
N LYS A 137 19.89 12.15 -1.29
CA LYS A 137 20.39 11.12 -0.37
C LYS A 137 20.84 9.87 -1.11
N SER A 138 21.83 9.19 -0.56
CA SER A 138 22.24 7.85 -0.98
C SER A 138 22.08 6.88 0.18
N TYR A 139 21.57 5.68 -0.10
CA TYR A 139 21.23 4.70 0.93
C TYR A 139 22.17 3.50 0.90
N LEU A 140 22.68 3.13 2.07
CA LEU A 140 23.31 1.84 2.33
C LEU A 140 22.30 0.96 3.08
N ILE A 141 21.54 0.17 2.33
CA ILE A 141 20.45 -0.64 2.87
C ILE A 141 21.02 -1.99 3.32
N GLN A 142 20.85 -2.32 4.60
CA GLN A 142 21.32 -3.59 5.16
C GLN A 142 20.39 -4.73 4.77
N ASN A 143 19.09 -4.56 5.01
CA ASN A 143 18.06 -5.53 4.66
C ASN A 143 17.11 -4.92 3.64
N VAL A 144 17.26 -5.32 2.37
CA VAL A 144 16.42 -4.80 1.30
C VAL A 144 14.98 -5.31 1.41
N ASN A 145 14.76 -6.49 2.01
CA ASN A 145 13.43 -7.08 2.13
C ASN A 145 12.51 -6.25 3.03
N THR A 146 13.02 -5.73 4.16
CA THR A 146 12.23 -4.90 5.10
C THR A 146 11.68 -3.65 4.41
N ILE A 147 12.47 -3.03 3.53
CA ILE A 147 12.05 -1.88 2.72
C ILE A 147 10.93 -2.25 1.75
N TYR A 148 11.00 -3.42 1.10
CA TYR A 148 9.90 -3.88 0.24
C TYR A 148 8.65 -4.27 1.02
N PHE A 149 8.78 -4.78 2.24
CA PHE A 149 7.62 -5.06 3.09
C PHE A 149 6.94 -3.77 3.55
N GLY A 150 7.71 -2.76 3.97
CA GLY A 150 7.17 -1.42 4.22
C GLY A 150 6.58 -0.76 2.97
N LEU A 151 7.13 -1.03 1.78
CA LEU A 151 6.49 -0.60 0.54
C LEU A 151 5.11 -1.25 0.34
N VAL A 152 4.98 -2.56 0.60
CA VAL A 152 3.69 -3.25 0.52
C VAL A 152 2.69 -2.67 1.50
N ASP A 153 3.12 -2.37 2.72
CA ASP A 153 2.32 -1.66 3.72
C ASP A 153 1.76 -0.35 3.16
N LEU A 154 2.63 0.54 2.70
CA LEU A 154 2.24 1.84 2.14
C LEU A 154 1.29 1.72 0.93
N LEU A 155 1.56 0.78 0.03
CA LEU A 155 0.70 0.55 -1.14
C LEU A 155 -0.67 0.00 -0.74
N TYR A 156 -0.74 -0.85 0.30
CA TYR A 156 -2.00 -1.39 0.79
C TYR A 156 -2.86 -0.28 1.39
N VAL A 157 -2.30 0.55 2.27
CA VAL A 157 -3.09 1.60 2.94
C VAL A 157 -3.54 2.69 1.97
N TYR A 158 -2.73 2.99 0.95
CA TYR A 158 -3.17 3.81 -0.17
C TYR A 158 -4.34 3.17 -0.91
N SER A 159 -4.23 1.87 -1.26
CA SER A 159 -5.27 1.15 -1.99
C SER A 159 -6.58 1.10 -1.20
N TYR A 160 -6.48 0.92 0.12
CA TYR A 160 -7.62 0.97 1.02
C TYR A 160 -8.28 2.36 1.01
N ASN A 161 -7.52 3.42 1.23
CA ASN A 161 -8.02 4.80 1.17
C ASN A 161 -8.69 5.11 -0.18
N HIS A 162 -8.02 4.75 -1.27
CA HIS A 162 -8.50 4.98 -2.62
C HIS A 162 -9.80 4.20 -2.91
N ARG A 163 -10.01 3.02 -2.33
CA ARG A 163 -11.30 2.31 -2.47
C ARG A 163 -12.40 2.97 -1.67
N VAL A 164 -12.15 3.23 -0.38
CA VAL A 164 -13.16 3.77 0.54
C VAL A 164 -13.65 5.15 0.10
N TYR A 165 -12.76 5.98 -0.45
CA TYR A 165 -13.09 7.31 -0.95
C TYR A 165 -13.18 7.38 -2.48
N GLU A 166 -13.25 6.23 -3.17
CA GLU A 166 -13.43 6.13 -4.63
C GLU A 166 -12.44 6.97 -5.47
N GLY A 167 -11.22 7.17 -4.94
CA GLY A 167 -10.14 7.92 -5.57
C GLY A 167 -10.06 9.40 -5.16
N GLU A 168 -10.93 9.87 -4.28
CA GLU A 168 -10.86 11.22 -3.72
C GLU A 168 -9.99 11.26 -2.46
N ILE A 169 -9.24 12.36 -2.31
CA ILE A 169 -8.49 12.65 -1.09
C ILE A 169 -9.39 13.49 -0.19
N THR A 170 -9.58 13.02 1.05
CA THR A 170 -10.42 13.66 2.06
C THR A 170 -9.60 14.07 3.28
N VAL A 171 -10.21 14.82 4.20
CA VAL A 171 -9.57 15.18 5.49
C VAL A 171 -9.19 13.94 6.32
N GLU A 172 -9.92 12.84 6.14
CA GLU A 172 -9.67 11.57 6.80
C GLU A 172 -8.57 10.74 6.13
N SER A 173 -8.10 11.13 4.94
CA SER A 173 -7.12 10.32 4.19
C SER A 173 -5.79 10.22 4.90
N ALA A 174 -5.28 11.32 5.48
CA ALA A 174 -4.03 11.30 6.24
C ALA A 174 -4.13 10.37 7.46
N TRP A 175 -5.25 10.45 8.20
CA TRP A 175 -5.50 9.59 9.34
C TRP A 175 -5.68 8.13 8.92
N THR A 176 -6.48 7.85 7.89
CA THR A 176 -6.73 6.49 7.40
C THR A 176 -5.45 5.82 6.94
N ILE A 177 -4.64 6.50 6.11
CA ILE A 177 -3.37 5.97 5.62
C ILE A 177 -2.40 5.73 6.77
N GLY A 178 -2.22 6.73 7.64
CA GLY A 178 -1.26 6.63 8.73
C GLY A 178 -1.68 5.63 9.79
N LYS A 179 -2.97 5.58 10.15
CA LYS A 179 -3.50 4.67 11.15
C LYS A 179 -3.49 3.24 10.66
N LEU A 180 -3.81 2.97 9.39
CA LEU A 180 -3.81 1.60 8.89
C LEU A 180 -2.40 1.03 8.68
N SER A 181 -1.39 1.88 8.51
CA SER A 181 -0.02 1.44 8.22
C SER A 181 0.74 1.16 9.51
N PRO A 182 1.09 -0.10 9.83
CA PRO A 182 1.95 -0.40 10.97
C PRO A 182 3.34 0.25 10.86
N THR A 183 3.86 0.44 9.63
CA THR A 183 5.14 1.15 9.44
C THR A 183 5.01 2.62 9.87
N ILE A 184 3.85 3.25 9.68
CA ILE A 184 3.61 4.64 10.10
C ILE A 184 3.17 4.72 11.57
N SER A 185 2.07 4.07 11.95
CA SER A 185 1.46 4.20 13.28
C SER A 185 2.27 3.55 14.39
N CYS A 186 2.96 2.44 14.08
CA CYS A 186 3.68 1.64 15.07
C CYS A 186 5.19 1.69 14.89
N LEU A 187 5.69 2.31 13.82
CA LEU A 187 7.11 2.36 13.46
C LEU A 187 7.72 0.95 13.39
N GLU A 188 6.93 -0.02 12.89
CA GLU A 188 7.30 -1.42 12.81
C GLU A 188 8.03 -1.74 11.51
N GLU A 189 9.05 -2.59 11.64
CA GLU A 189 9.72 -3.27 10.54
C GLU A 189 9.31 -4.74 10.52
N PHE A 190 9.04 -5.27 9.32
CA PHE A 190 8.58 -6.64 9.14
C PHE A 190 9.70 -7.55 8.66
N ASN A 191 9.64 -8.83 9.07
CA ASN A 191 10.60 -9.84 8.65
C ASN A 191 10.08 -10.74 7.53
N SER A 192 8.77 -10.75 7.30
CA SER A 192 8.15 -11.52 6.22
C SER A 192 6.95 -10.79 5.63
N LEU A 193 6.62 -11.14 4.38
CA LEU A 193 5.44 -10.62 3.69
C LEU A 193 4.14 -11.03 4.39
N GLU A 194 4.10 -12.24 4.94
CA GLU A 194 2.94 -12.77 5.66
C GLU A 194 2.64 -11.94 6.91
N GLU A 195 3.64 -11.64 7.74
CA GLU A 195 3.47 -10.79 8.91
C GLU A 195 2.95 -9.40 8.54
N THR A 196 3.45 -8.82 7.45
CA THR A 196 2.98 -7.52 6.94
C THR A 196 1.51 -7.59 6.53
N ILE A 197 1.11 -8.59 5.75
CA ILE A 197 -0.27 -8.72 5.26
C ILE A 197 -1.24 -8.99 6.43
N ILE A 198 -0.86 -9.85 7.38
CA ILE A 198 -1.70 -10.11 8.57
C ILE A 198 -1.87 -8.83 9.40
N ALA A 199 -0.80 -8.06 9.60
CA ALA A 199 -0.86 -6.77 10.30
C ALA A 199 -1.82 -5.80 9.61
N LEU A 200 -1.70 -5.65 8.28
CA LEU A 200 -2.58 -4.82 7.47
C LEU A 200 -4.05 -5.21 7.58
N PHE A 201 -4.33 -6.52 7.52
CA PHE A 201 -5.68 -7.05 7.64
C PHE A 201 -6.26 -6.74 9.02
N ARG A 202 -5.53 -7.07 10.10
CA ARG A 202 -5.93 -6.76 11.48
C ARG A 202 -6.29 -5.28 11.63
N ARG A 203 -5.45 -4.38 11.12
CA ARG A 203 -5.72 -2.94 11.23
C ARG A 203 -6.92 -2.48 10.40
N SER A 204 -7.06 -2.97 9.16
CA SER A 204 -8.22 -2.66 8.32
C SER A 204 -9.54 -3.17 8.89
N LEU A 205 -9.50 -4.15 9.79
CA LEU A 205 -10.64 -4.74 10.46
C LEU A 205 -10.92 -4.15 11.86
N ALA A 206 -10.07 -3.25 12.37
CA ALA A 206 -10.20 -2.70 13.72
C ALA A 206 -10.34 -1.16 13.77
N TYR A 207 -9.64 -0.44 12.90
CA TYR A 207 -9.55 1.02 12.99
C TYR A 207 -10.52 1.80 12.11
N PRO A 208 -10.68 1.48 10.81
CA PRO A 208 -11.37 2.37 9.90
C PRO A 208 -12.88 2.26 10.06
N TRP A 209 -13.59 3.12 9.34
CA TRP A 209 -15.04 3.12 9.30
C TRP A 209 -15.64 1.87 8.63
N ARG A 210 -14.92 1.21 7.70
CA ARG A 210 -15.36 0.02 6.94
C ARG A 210 -14.52 -1.22 7.26
N ARG A 211 -14.98 -2.08 8.16
CA ARG A 211 -14.25 -3.24 8.66
C ARG A 211 -14.77 -4.51 8.02
N ASN A 212 -14.26 -4.83 6.83
CA ASN A 212 -14.72 -5.99 6.07
C ASN A 212 -13.56 -6.78 5.46
N PHE A 213 -13.57 -8.10 5.65
CA PHE A 213 -12.48 -8.97 5.21
C PHE A 213 -12.34 -9.03 3.68
N GLU A 214 -13.45 -9.13 2.95
CA GLU A 214 -13.44 -9.18 1.48
C GLU A 214 -12.96 -7.84 0.88
N LEU A 215 -13.31 -6.72 1.52
CA LEU A 215 -12.76 -5.41 1.15
C LEU A 215 -11.23 -5.39 1.33
N SER A 216 -10.71 -5.92 2.44
CA SER A 216 -9.27 -6.03 2.69
C SER A 216 -8.55 -6.89 1.65
N GLU A 217 -9.13 -8.04 1.28
CA GLU A 217 -8.64 -8.86 0.16
C GLU A 217 -8.63 -8.09 -1.15
N LYS A 218 -9.67 -7.28 -1.38
CA LYS A 218 -9.76 -6.46 -2.59
C LYS A 218 -8.67 -5.39 -2.64
N CYS A 219 -8.34 -4.77 -1.51
CA CYS A 219 -7.25 -3.81 -1.38
C CYS A 219 -5.89 -4.48 -1.67
N LEU A 220 -5.66 -5.70 -1.17
CA LEU A 220 -4.46 -6.48 -1.48
C LEU A 220 -4.35 -6.78 -3.00
N GLY A 221 -5.48 -7.04 -3.65
CA GLY A 221 -5.54 -7.17 -5.12
C GLY A 221 -5.14 -5.90 -5.88
N ASP A 222 -5.38 -4.71 -5.33
CA ASP A 222 -4.92 -3.46 -5.93
C ASP A 222 -3.42 -3.23 -5.73
N VAL A 223 -2.86 -3.68 -4.59
CA VAL A 223 -1.40 -3.68 -4.39
C VAL A 223 -0.73 -4.51 -5.50
N TYR A 224 -1.28 -5.69 -5.81
CA TYR A 224 -0.81 -6.49 -6.94
C TYR A 224 -0.85 -5.71 -8.27
N ILE A 225 -1.93 -4.97 -8.53
CA ILE A 225 -2.07 -4.16 -9.75
C ILE A 225 -0.99 -3.07 -9.81
N LEU A 226 -0.76 -2.35 -8.71
CA LEU A 226 0.27 -1.31 -8.62
C LEU A 226 1.68 -1.89 -8.84
N LEU A 227 1.99 -3.03 -8.24
CA LEU A 227 3.27 -3.71 -8.45
C LEU A 227 3.43 -4.20 -9.91
N LYS A 228 2.35 -4.64 -10.55
CA LYS A 228 2.35 -5.02 -11.98
C LYS A 228 2.56 -3.84 -12.93
N LEU A 229 2.02 -2.67 -12.59
CA LEU A 229 2.28 -1.42 -13.31
C LEU A 229 3.72 -0.94 -13.13
N GLY A 230 4.35 -1.32 -12.03
CA GLY A 230 5.78 -1.15 -11.79
C GLY A 230 6.14 0.18 -11.13
N ARG A 231 7.45 0.45 -11.11
CA ARG A 231 8.06 1.51 -10.30
C ARG A 231 7.50 2.91 -10.53
N ARG A 232 7.10 3.24 -11.76
CA ARG A 232 6.51 4.55 -12.08
C ARG A 232 5.15 4.74 -11.41
N ALA A 233 4.26 3.76 -11.48
CA ALA A 233 2.96 3.83 -10.82
C ALA A 233 3.12 3.88 -9.29
N ILE A 234 4.04 3.07 -8.75
CA ILE A 234 4.41 3.10 -7.34
C ILE A 234 4.88 4.50 -6.92
N LEU A 235 5.77 5.13 -7.70
CA LEU A 235 6.26 6.47 -7.40
C LEU A 235 5.14 7.52 -7.42
N LYS A 236 4.19 7.45 -8.35
CA LYS A 236 3.02 8.35 -8.36
C LYS A 236 2.20 8.22 -7.07
N VAL A 237 1.95 6.98 -6.64
CA VAL A 237 1.22 6.70 -5.38
C VAL A 237 1.98 7.22 -4.16
N LEU A 238 3.31 7.03 -4.10
CA LEU A 238 4.14 7.56 -3.02
C LEU A 238 4.13 9.09 -2.99
N LEU A 239 4.18 9.76 -4.15
CA LEU A 239 4.09 11.21 -4.26
C LEU A 239 2.72 11.74 -3.84
N GLU A 240 1.64 11.03 -4.17
CA GLU A 240 0.29 11.39 -3.74
C GLU A 240 0.15 11.29 -2.22
N MET A 241 0.63 10.20 -1.60
CA MET A 241 0.67 10.10 -0.14
C MET A 241 1.56 11.19 0.48
N LYS A 242 2.71 11.49 -0.14
CA LYS A 242 3.60 12.56 0.32
C LYS A 242 2.86 13.90 0.36
N ASP A 243 2.13 14.22 -0.71
CA ASP A 243 1.33 15.45 -0.79
C ASP A 243 0.27 15.52 0.32
N ILE A 244 -0.39 14.40 0.64
CA ILE A 244 -1.36 14.30 1.74
C ILE A 244 -0.71 14.66 3.09
N PHE A 245 0.45 14.07 3.39
CA PHE A 245 1.11 14.29 4.68
C PHE A 245 1.78 15.67 4.78
N ASP A 246 2.44 16.14 3.71
CA ASP A 246 3.12 17.45 3.67
C ASP A 246 2.19 18.61 4.01
N HIS A 247 0.93 18.53 3.58
CA HIS A 247 -0.07 19.58 3.79
C HIS A 247 -0.87 19.41 5.10
N HIS A 248 -0.53 18.45 5.95
CA HIS A 248 -1.20 18.25 7.23
C HIS A 248 -0.38 18.83 8.39
N ASP A 249 -0.98 19.75 9.14
CA ASP A 249 -0.34 20.53 10.22
C ASP A 249 0.39 19.68 11.27
N ILE A 250 -0.11 18.46 11.53
CA ILE A 250 0.43 17.55 12.55
C ILE A 250 1.20 16.37 11.95
N TYR A 251 0.80 15.91 10.75
CA TYR A 251 1.22 14.60 10.23
C TYR A 251 2.35 14.69 9.22
N TYR A 252 2.81 15.90 8.86
CA TYR A 252 3.94 16.13 7.95
C TYR A 252 5.22 15.40 8.36
N ALA A 253 5.40 15.09 9.65
CA ALA A 253 6.54 14.32 10.15
C ALA A 253 6.68 12.96 9.43
N TYR A 254 5.57 12.29 9.10
CA TYR A 254 5.59 11.00 8.41
C TYR A 254 6.07 11.10 6.97
N SER A 255 5.83 12.24 6.32
CA SER A 255 6.40 12.51 5.00
C SER A 255 7.92 12.53 5.05
N ASN A 256 8.48 13.24 6.03
CA ASN A 256 9.93 13.41 6.19
C ASN A 256 10.65 12.11 6.52
N ILE A 257 10.09 11.30 7.43
CA ILE A 257 10.78 10.09 7.94
C ILE A 257 10.54 8.83 7.09
N TRP A 258 9.52 8.84 6.22
CA TRP A 258 9.17 7.69 5.37
C TRP A 258 9.08 8.06 3.89
N LEU A 259 8.13 8.93 3.52
CA LEU A 259 7.72 9.09 2.12
C LEU A 259 8.78 9.76 1.25
N ASP A 260 9.53 10.73 1.79
CA ASP A 260 10.68 11.32 1.11
C ASP A 260 11.68 10.25 0.69
N ASP A 261 12.09 9.41 1.65
CA ASP A 261 13.10 8.39 1.39
C ASP A 261 12.57 7.25 0.52
N TYR A 262 11.31 6.85 0.67
CA TYR A 262 10.68 5.89 -0.24
C TYR A 262 10.60 6.44 -1.67
N CYS A 263 10.31 7.74 -1.86
CA CYS A 263 10.33 8.36 -3.19
C CYS A 263 11.73 8.36 -3.81
N ILE A 264 12.77 8.70 -3.02
CA ILE A 264 14.16 8.70 -3.50
C ILE A 264 14.64 7.28 -3.80
N TRP A 265 14.39 6.34 -2.89
CA TRP A 265 14.73 4.93 -3.07
C TRP A 265 14.04 4.31 -4.28
N CYS A 266 12.75 4.62 -4.47
CA CYS A 266 11.99 4.19 -5.63
C CYS A 266 12.61 4.71 -6.94
N GLN A 267 13.13 5.93 -6.97
CA GLN A 267 13.79 6.48 -8.16
C GLN A 267 15.17 5.87 -8.44
N THR A 268 15.92 5.52 -7.40
CA THR A 268 17.37 5.29 -7.53
C THR A 268 17.81 3.83 -7.32
N LYS A 269 17.11 3.06 -6.47
CA LYS A 269 17.57 1.74 -5.98
C LYS A 269 16.54 0.62 -6.12
N ALA A 270 15.25 0.94 -6.25
CA ALA A 270 14.21 -0.09 -6.39
C ALA A 270 14.41 -0.92 -7.67
N SER A 271 14.32 -2.23 -7.52
CA SER A 271 14.57 -3.25 -8.55
C SER A 271 13.27 -3.75 -9.15
N ASP A 272 13.09 -3.53 -10.46
CA ASP A 272 11.90 -3.98 -11.17
C ASP A 272 11.75 -5.51 -11.13
N LYS A 273 12.86 -6.26 -11.06
CA LYS A 273 12.82 -7.73 -10.91
C LYS A 273 12.19 -8.13 -9.59
N PHE A 274 12.56 -7.45 -8.50
CA PHE A 274 12.04 -7.76 -7.16
C PHE A 274 10.58 -7.31 -7.03
N ILE A 275 10.21 -6.15 -7.58
CA ILE A 275 8.81 -5.69 -7.65
C ILE A 275 7.92 -6.73 -8.35
N ARG A 276 8.38 -7.30 -9.48
CA ARG A 276 7.64 -8.36 -10.19
C ARG A 276 7.53 -9.65 -9.37
N LEU A 277 8.58 -10.03 -8.65
CA LEU A 277 8.55 -11.19 -7.75
C LEU A 277 7.54 -10.97 -6.61
N LEU A 278 7.54 -9.78 -6.02
CA LEU A 278 6.61 -9.41 -4.96
C LEU A 278 5.15 -9.44 -5.44
N ALA A 279 4.89 -8.94 -6.65
CA ALA A 279 3.58 -9.04 -7.28
C ALA A 279 3.14 -10.51 -7.44
N HIS A 280 4.05 -11.38 -7.87
CA HIS A 280 3.75 -12.81 -8.00
C HIS A 280 3.40 -13.44 -6.65
N ASN A 281 4.17 -13.12 -5.60
CA ASN A 281 3.94 -13.66 -4.26
C ASN A 281 2.59 -13.18 -3.69
N ILE A 282 2.26 -11.89 -3.82
CA ILE A 282 1.00 -11.33 -3.35
C ILE A 282 -0.20 -11.94 -4.09
N HIS A 283 -0.12 -12.15 -5.41
CA HIS A 283 -1.21 -12.74 -6.17
C HIS A 283 -1.60 -14.15 -5.70
N HIS A 284 -0.62 -14.93 -5.22
CA HIS A 284 -0.86 -16.31 -4.76
C HIS A 284 -1.08 -16.40 -3.25
N PHE A 285 -0.88 -15.31 -2.52
CA PHE A 285 -1.08 -15.28 -1.08
C PHE A 285 -2.57 -15.23 -0.77
N LYS A 286 -3.05 -16.20 0.00
CA LYS A 286 -4.41 -16.21 0.55
C LYS A 286 -4.31 -16.03 2.04
N VAL A 287 -5.01 -15.02 2.56
CA VAL A 287 -5.03 -14.76 4.00
C VAL A 287 -6.03 -15.72 4.66
N PRO A 288 -5.60 -16.64 5.53
CA PRO A 288 -6.55 -17.43 6.30
C PRO A 288 -7.21 -16.54 7.36
N LYS A 289 -8.55 -16.59 7.48
CA LYS A 289 -9.26 -15.85 8.53
C LYS A 289 -8.80 -16.24 9.93
N SER A 290 -8.52 -17.54 10.14
CA SER A 290 -7.91 -18.05 11.37
C SER A 290 -6.52 -17.46 11.68
N GLY A 291 -5.77 -17.03 10.67
CA GLY A 291 -4.46 -16.39 10.84
C GLY A 291 -4.54 -14.94 11.33
N ILE A 292 -5.73 -14.31 11.31
CA ILE A 292 -5.93 -12.96 11.86
C ILE A 292 -5.84 -12.96 13.38
N GLY A 293 -6.13 -14.10 14.04
CA GLY A 293 -6.12 -14.23 15.49
C GLY A 293 -7.40 -13.73 16.17
N TRP A 294 -8.48 -13.56 15.41
CA TRP A 294 -9.83 -13.28 15.90
C TRP A 294 -10.82 -14.30 15.32
N HIS A 295 -11.93 -14.53 16.02
CA HIS A 295 -12.97 -15.51 15.66
C HIS A 295 -13.89 -15.03 14.53
N LEU A 296 -13.31 -14.52 13.43
CA LEU A 296 -14.06 -13.88 12.33
C LEU A 296 -15.11 -14.80 11.71
N GLU A 297 -14.78 -16.08 11.51
CA GLU A 297 -15.70 -17.07 10.93
C GLU A 297 -16.91 -17.33 11.83
N GLU A 298 -16.69 -17.37 13.15
CA GLU A 298 -17.77 -17.54 14.13
C GLU A 298 -18.69 -16.31 14.15
N TYR A 299 -18.12 -15.11 14.12
CA TYR A 299 -18.90 -13.86 14.06
C TYR A 299 -19.75 -13.75 12.80
N GLU A 300 -19.20 -14.13 11.64
CA GLU A 300 -19.95 -14.15 10.38
C GLU A 300 -21.06 -15.19 10.38
N GLN A 301 -20.81 -16.37 10.95
CA GLN A 301 -21.82 -17.41 11.06
C GLN A 301 -22.99 -16.96 11.95
N LEU A 302 -22.69 -16.40 13.13
CA LEU A 302 -23.71 -15.84 14.03
C LEU A 302 -24.56 -14.77 13.32
N ALA A 303 -23.92 -13.87 12.57
CA ALA A 303 -24.61 -12.84 11.83
C ALA A 303 -25.59 -13.42 10.79
N LEU A 304 -25.18 -14.46 10.06
CA LEU A 304 -26.04 -15.12 9.06
C LEU A 304 -27.20 -15.89 9.71
N GLU A 305 -27.00 -16.49 10.88
CA GLU A 305 -28.04 -17.19 11.65
C GLU A 305 -29.11 -16.19 12.11
N ASP A 306 -28.72 -15.08 12.72
CA ASP A 306 -29.63 -14.00 13.15
C ASP A 306 -30.44 -13.40 11.99
N GLN A 307 -29.87 -13.39 10.77
CA GLN A 307 -30.55 -12.94 9.55
C GLN A 307 -31.62 -13.91 9.06
N CYS A 308 -31.46 -15.21 9.33
CA CYS A 308 -32.41 -16.24 8.91
C CYS A 308 -33.59 -16.39 9.87
N GLU A 309 -33.42 -15.97 11.13
CA GLU A 309 -34.45 -16.02 12.17
C GLU A 309 -35.43 -14.82 12.13
N ASN A 310 -35.07 -13.74 11.42
CA ASN A 310 -35.86 -12.51 11.25
C ASN A 310 -36.50 -12.40 9.85
#